data_AF-A0A2S7TID6-F1
#
_entry.id   AF-A0A2S7TID6-F1
#
_cell.length_a   1.000
_cell.length_b   1.000
_cell.length_c   1.000
_cell.angle_alpha   90.00
_cell.angle_beta   90.00
_cell.angle_gamma   90.00
#
_symmetry.space_group_name_H-M   'P 1'
#
loop_
_entity.id
_entity.type
_entity.pdbx_description
1 polymer ?
#
loop_
_entity_poly.entity_id
_entity_poly.type
_entity_poly.pdbx_seq_one_letter_code
_entity_poly.pdbx_strand_id
1 'polypeptide(L)'
;MDEDELNKKRREERNEENALMALEGFNHASLQGSYLLDKDIRPSDIFFSDLMRRIPGIFVSGSRVNASFRLVRSLNSSISSPASDPLFILDGGIISDLNFLSPQRIKAVYVLKGLSASIRYGSAGANGVIVVRTKSGFANKTKNGNSALVSGNEYEETVPLLEDVFQQSVYINGLLDTENFDVAHSLYLRAKEDNRSFSVPFYLDVANHFMQWNKDTAYQVLSNIAEIAYDNPKALKTLAFKLEEIGKLKEATHIYERILELLPNELQSYRDLAVLYDLTGAHEQAMVLYKKLLSNTSLDSGMIEFQRAIKNEVRHLLMSHKSEVNFQNLPDDIFDKKLDNDFRIVFEWNDKNIEFEVQFVDPNKKYFTWNHSFLENREKLLQEVSSGIYMEEFIIDKASAPEGEWIINITSLSKESDINPVFLKYTIYQNYGLPHQTKEIKIVNLNNQKEKITIDKIVY
;
A
#
# COMPACT_ATOMS: atom_id res chain seq x y z
N MET A 1 29.44 23.29 26.56
CA MET A 1 28.08 22.74 26.67
C MET A 1 28.27 21.27 26.92
N ASP A 2 27.90 20.82 28.12
CA ASP A 2 28.10 19.46 28.58
C ASP A 2 27.18 18.49 27.81
N GLU A 3 27.56 17.22 27.68
CA GLU A 3 26.83 16.24 26.84
C GLU A 3 25.41 16.00 27.36
N ASP A 4 25.23 16.08 28.68
CA ASP A 4 23.92 16.03 29.35
C ASP A 4 23.05 17.27 29.07
N GLU A 5 23.67 18.44 28.93
CA GLU A 5 22.98 19.70 28.64
C GLU A 5 22.49 19.72 27.18
N LEU A 6 23.30 19.18 26.26
CA LEU A 6 22.92 18.99 24.86
C LEU A 6 21.78 17.96 24.72
N ASN A 7 21.84 16.85 25.46
CA ASN A 7 20.80 15.82 25.45
C ASN A 7 19.47 16.30 26.05
N LYS A 8 19.53 17.11 27.10
CA LYS A 8 18.35 17.76 27.68
C LYS A 8 17.69 18.71 26.68
N LYS A 9 18.48 19.57 26.03
CA LYS A 9 17.99 20.51 25.02
C LYS A 9 17.33 19.79 23.83
N ARG A 10 17.93 18.70 23.33
CA ARG A 10 17.35 17.87 22.27
C ARG A 10 16.01 17.23 22.67
N ARG A 11 15.86 16.82 23.93
CA ARG A 11 14.59 16.27 24.45
C ARG A 11 13.51 17.35 24.55
N GLU A 12 13.86 18.53 25.04
CA GLU A 12 12.93 19.67 25.13
C GLU A 12 12.47 20.11 23.74
N GLU A 13 13.39 20.24 22.79
CA GLU A 13 13.07 20.56 21.39
C GLU A 13 12.12 19.52 20.79
N ARG A 14 12.40 18.22 20.92
CA ARG A 14 11.54 17.15 20.41
C ARG A 14 10.15 17.15 21.06
N ASN A 15 10.05 17.51 22.35
CA ASN A 15 8.77 17.60 23.04
C ASN A 15 7.90 18.76 22.51
N GLU A 16 8.52 19.90 22.18
CA GLU A 16 7.81 21.03 21.57
C GLU A 16 7.31 20.70 20.15
N GLU A 17 8.11 20.00 19.35
CA GLU A 17 7.68 19.54 18.02
C GLU A 17 6.47 18.61 18.11
N ASN A 18 6.55 17.60 18.99
CA ASN A 18 5.46 16.67 19.24
C ASN A 18 4.18 17.38 19.70
N ALA A 19 4.30 18.39 20.57
CA ALA A 19 3.16 19.16 21.04
C ALA A 19 2.50 19.98 19.92
N LEU A 20 3.30 20.60 19.05
CA LEU A 20 2.80 21.37 17.89
C LEU A 20 2.09 20.50 16.86
N MET A 21 2.60 19.29 16.65
CA MET A 21 1.97 18.33 15.75
C MET A 21 0.69 17.76 16.38
N ALA A 22 0.69 17.44 17.67
CA ALA A 22 -0.48 16.95 18.39
C ALA A 22 -1.66 17.93 18.41
N LEU A 23 -1.41 19.25 18.44
CA LEU A 23 -2.45 20.28 18.31
C LEU A 23 -3.24 20.17 17.00
N GLU A 24 -2.57 19.70 15.95
CA GLU A 24 -3.17 19.43 14.65
C GLU A 24 -3.42 17.93 14.46
N GLY A 25 -3.37 17.08 15.50
CA GLY A 25 -3.54 15.63 15.36
C GLY A 25 -2.57 14.98 14.36
N PHE A 26 -1.35 15.53 14.24
CA PHE A 26 -0.24 15.02 13.44
C PHE A 26 0.93 14.58 14.33
N ASN A 27 1.99 14.07 13.70
CA ASN A 27 3.30 13.81 14.30
C ASN A 27 4.35 13.46 13.21
N HIS A 28 5.58 13.20 13.64
CA HIS A 28 6.72 13.09 12.73
C HIS A 28 6.61 11.96 11.69
N ALA A 29 6.05 10.81 12.07
CA ALA A 29 5.95 9.68 11.17
C ALA A 29 4.84 9.90 10.12
N SER A 30 3.65 10.37 10.54
CA SER A 30 2.51 10.66 9.64
C SER A 30 2.83 11.62 8.50
N LEU A 31 3.68 12.59 8.80
CA LEU A 31 4.09 13.62 7.86
C LEU A 31 5.26 13.14 7.00
N GLN A 32 5.91 12.02 7.34
CA GLN A 32 7.06 11.44 6.65
C GLN A 32 8.19 12.43 6.34
N GLY A 33 8.36 13.46 7.18
CA GLY A 33 9.30 14.57 6.93
C GLY A 33 8.82 15.61 5.91
N SER A 34 7.60 15.48 5.39
CA SER A 34 6.91 16.51 4.61
C SER A 34 6.30 17.57 5.52
N TYR A 35 7.11 18.15 6.40
CA TYR A 35 6.76 19.29 7.24
C TYR A 35 7.95 20.23 7.40
N LEU A 36 7.68 21.48 7.76
CA LEU A 36 8.67 22.47 8.16
C LEU A 36 8.18 23.18 9.41
N LEU A 37 9.04 23.32 10.41
CA LEU A 37 8.76 24.10 11.61
C LEU A 37 9.41 25.48 11.50
N ASP A 38 9.02 26.41 12.36
CA ASP A 38 9.56 27.78 12.35
C ASP A 38 11.07 27.84 12.54
N LYS A 39 11.67 26.89 13.26
CA LYS A 39 13.12 26.76 13.39
C LYS A 39 13.83 26.37 12.08
N ASP A 40 13.12 25.75 11.14
CA ASP A 40 13.65 25.33 9.85
C ASP A 40 13.58 26.44 8.79
N ILE A 41 12.85 27.53 9.09
CA ILE A 41 12.65 28.68 8.21
C ILE A 41 13.86 29.60 8.29
N ARG A 42 14.54 29.79 7.15
CA ARG A 42 15.73 30.64 7.10
C ARG A 42 15.33 32.09 6.91
N PRO A 43 16.14 33.06 7.38
CA PRO A 43 15.93 34.48 7.05
C PRO A 43 15.92 34.77 5.54
N SER A 44 16.62 33.94 4.76
CA SER A 44 16.66 34.03 3.29
C SER A 44 15.41 33.49 2.59
N ASP A 45 14.50 32.80 3.31
CA ASP A 45 13.24 32.34 2.75
C ASP A 45 12.27 33.55 2.77
N ILE A 46 12.08 34.17 1.60
CA ILE A 46 11.35 35.44 1.45
C ILE A 46 9.90 35.16 1.02
N PHE A 47 9.70 34.16 0.15
CA PHE A 47 8.40 33.78 -0.38
C PHE A 47 7.96 32.41 0.14
N PHE A 48 6.64 32.19 0.24
CA PHE A 48 6.11 30.88 0.64
C PHE A 48 6.63 29.75 -0.26
N SER A 49 6.77 30.02 -1.57
CA SER A 49 7.33 29.08 -2.54
C SER A 49 8.77 28.66 -2.26
N ASP A 50 9.57 29.49 -1.58
CA ASP A 50 10.93 29.13 -1.16
C ASP A 50 10.92 28.01 -0.12
N LEU A 51 9.94 28.03 0.80
CA LEU A 51 9.72 26.96 1.77
C LEU A 51 9.24 25.68 1.10
N MET A 52 8.24 25.81 0.23
CA MET A 52 7.60 24.64 -0.38
C MET A 52 8.56 23.82 -1.25
N ARG A 53 9.53 24.47 -1.90
CA ARG A 53 10.59 23.78 -2.66
C ARG A 53 11.51 22.90 -1.81
N ARG A 54 11.55 23.15 -0.50
CA ARG A 54 12.37 22.37 0.45
C ARG A 54 11.62 21.19 1.04
N ILE A 55 10.29 21.13 0.89
CA ILE A 55 9.48 20.04 1.42
C ILE A 55 9.49 18.88 0.40
N PRO A 56 9.95 17.67 0.79
CA PRO A 56 9.96 16.53 -0.11
C PRO A 56 8.57 16.19 -0.67
N GLY A 57 8.50 16.01 -2.00
CA GLY A 57 7.26 15.65 -2.70
C GLY A 57 6.27 16.81 -2.88
N ILE A 58 6.73 18.06 -2.80
CA ILE A 58 6.02 19.21 -3.37
C ILE A 58 6.72 19.64 -4.64
N PHE A 59 5.98 19.66 -5.75
CA PHE A 59 6.43 20.31 -6.97
C PHE A 59 5.94 21.76 -6.99
N VAL A 60 6.87 22.67 -7.27
CA VAL A 60 6.60 24.12 -7.30
C VAL A 60 6.92 24.66 -8.69
N SER A 61 5.89 25.07 -9.42
CA SER A 61 6.00 25.75 -10.72
C SER A 61 5.57 27.21 -10.64
N GLY A 62 5.94 28.00 -11.65
CA GLY A 62 5.65 29.43 -11.69
C GLY A 62 6.74 30.28 -11.04
N SER A 63 6.44 31.58 -10.88
CA SER A 63 7.36 32.53 -10.27
C SER A 63 7.33 32.42 -8.74
N ARG A 64 8.28 33.03 -8.04
CA ARG A 64 8.31 32.98 -6.57
C ARG A 64 7.07 33.59 -5.89
N VAL A 65 6.40 34.51 -6.57
CA VAL A 65 5.27 35.31 -6.05
C VAL A 65 3.91 34.78 -6.49
N ASN A 66 3.89 33.98 -7.57
CA ASN A 66 2.69 33.36 -8.11
C ASN A 66 3.03 31.91 -8.45
N ALA A 67 3.32 31.14 -7.40
CA ALA A 67 3.68 29.75 -7.52
C ALA A 67 2.43 28.87 -7.43
N SER A 68 2.37 27.87 -8.29
CA SER A 68 1.40 26.79 -8.16
C SER A 68 2.06 25.62 -7.42
N PHE A 69 1.37 25.06 -6.45
CA PHE A 69 1.85 23.93 -5.65
C PHE A 69 1.16 22.66 -6.11
N ARG A 70 1.94 21.62 -6.40
CA ARG A 70 1.39 20.29 -6.64
C ARG A 70 1.96 19.35 -5.62
N LEU A 71 1.09 18.71 -4.87
CA LEU A 71 1.50 17.59 -4.05
C LEU A 71 1.64 16.39 -4.94
N VAL A 72 2.79 15.76 -4.80
CA VAL A 72 3.07 14.52 -5.46
C VAL A 72 2.40 13.43 -4.62
N ARG A 73 1.09 13.25 -4.86
CA ARG A 73 0.19 12.28 -4.17
C ARG A 73 0.68 10.86 -4.38
N SER A 74 1.10 10.67 -5.63
CA SER A 74 1.84 9.63 -6.27
C SER A 74 2.72 10.38 -7.27
N LEU A 75 3.92 9.88 -7.56
CA LEU A 75 4.85 10.55 -8.49
C LEU A 75 4.35 10.56 -9.96
N ASN A 76 3.15 10.01 -10.19
CA ASN A 76 2.39 9.94 -11.44
C ASN A 76 1.16 10.80 -11.58
N SER A 77 0.96 11.77 -10.70
CA SER A 77 0.09 12.89 -11.07
C SER A 77 0.71 13.54 -12.32
N SER A 78 0.26 13.13 -13.51
CA SER A 78 0.78 13.61 -14.77
C SER A 78 0.86 15.14 -14.74
N ILE A 79 2.03 15.69 -15.09
CA ILE A 79 2.23 17.13 -15.27
C ILE A 79 1.28 17.68 -16.35
N SER A 80 0.70 16.81 -17.20
CA SER A 80 -0.20 17.16 -18.31
C SER A 80 -1.70 16.97 -18.04
N SER A 81 -2.12 16.36 -16.92
CA SER A 81 -3.54 16.41 -16.50
C SER A 81 -3.87 17.82 -15.96
N PRO A 82 -5.10 18.33 -16.12
CA PRO A 82 -5.49 19.60 -15.48
C PRO A 82 -5.27 19.45 -13.98
N ALA A 83 -4.23 20.10 -13.47
CA ALA A 83 -3.79 19.96 -12.09
C ALA A 83 -4.92 20.39 -11.16
N SER A 84 -5.39 19.47 -10.32
CA SER A 84 -6.17 19.84 -9.16
C SER A 84 -5.19 20.24 -8.05
N ASP A 85 -5.24 21.53 -7.69
CA ASP A 85 -4.43 22.08 -6.61
C ASP A 85 -4.72 21.33 -5.28
N PRO A 86 -3.71 21.16 -4.41
CA PRO A 86 -3.91 20.60 -3.09
C PRO A 86 -4.81 21.51 -2.26
N LEU A 87 -5.52 20.93 -1.29
CA LEU A 87 -6.31 21.71 -0.35
C LEU A 87 -5.36 22.50 0.56
N PHE A 88 -5.53 23.82 0.64
CA PHE A 88 -4.79 24.65 1.58
C PHE A 88 -5.60 24.90 2.83
N ILE A 89 -5.00 24.59 3.98
CA ILE A 89 -5.55 24.89 5.30
C ILE A 89 -4.64 25.91 5.97
N LEU A 90 -5.18 27.04 6.40
CA LEU A 90 -4.46 28.08 7.15
C LEU A 90 -5.11 28.26 8.51
N ASP A 91 -4.39 27.93 9.59
CA ASP A 91 -4.86 28.01 10.98
C ASP A 91 -6.24 27.35 11.20
N GLY A 92 -6.47 26.23 10.51
CA GLY A 92 -7.70 25.42 10.58
C GLY A 92 -8.81 25.82 9.61
N GLY A 93 -8.64 26.86 8.80
CA GLY A 93 -9.59 27.26 7.76
C GLY A 93 -9.13 26.93 6.34
N ILE A 94 -10.06 26.55 5.46
CA ILE A 94 -9.76 26.33 4.03
C ILE A 94 -9.48 27.69 3.36
N ILE A 95 -8.41 27.76 2.56
CA ILE A 95 -8.02 28.95 1.79
C ILE A 95 -7.71 28.58 0.34
N SER A 96 -7.85 29.52 -0.58
CA SER A 96 -7.63 29.28 -2.02
C SER A 96 -6.18 29.45 -2.46
N ASP A 97 -5.37 30.19 -1.70
CA ASP A 97 -3.98 30.49 -2.04
C ASP A 97 -3.17 30.75 -0.76
N LEU A 98 -1.87 30.49 -0.80
CA LEU A 98 -0.91 30.73 0.28
C LEU A 98 0.27 31.61 -0.16
N ASN A 99 0.36 32.02 -1.43
CA ASN A 99 1.47 32.83 -1.94
C ASN A 99 1.62 34.19 -1.23
N PHE A 100 0.56 34.72 -0.64
CA PHE A 100 0.58 35.95 0.15
C PHE A 100 1.30 35.80 1.51
N LEU A 101 1.50 34.57 1.99
CA LEU A 101 1.98 34.32 3.33
C LEU A 101 3.51 34.47 3.40
N SER A 102 3.97 35.36 4.27
CA SER A 102 5.40 35.50 4.54
C SER A 102 5.93 34.29 5.34
N PRO A 103 7.03 33.64 4.90
CA PRO A 103 7.68 32.57 5.64
C PRO A 103 7.93 32.88 7.12
N GLN A 104 8.32 34.12 7.43
CA GLN A 104 8.67 34.50 8.80
C GLN A 104 7.49 34.51 9.78
N ARG A 105 6.25 34.51 9.25
CA ARG A 105 5.01 34.44 10.04
C ARG A 105 4.54 33.01 10.27
N ILE A 106 5.15 32.02 9.63
CA ILE A 106 4.74 30.62 9.71
C ILE A 106 5.33 30.00 10.97
N LYS A 107 4.48 29.27 11.70
CA LYS A 107 4.87 28.43 12.83
C LYS A 107 5.17 27.01 12.38
N ALA A 108 4.36 26.47 11.48
CA ALA A 108 4.57 25.14 10.91
C ALA A 108 3.88 25.01 9.55
N VAL A 109 4.43 24.15 8.69
CA VAL A 109 3.79 23.64 7.47
C VAL A 109 3.76 22.12 7.59
N TYR A 110 2.61 21.51 7.33
CA TYR A 110 2.39 20.07 7.33
C TYR A 110 1.80 19.66 5.99
N VAL A 111 2.24 18.52 5.45
CA VAL A 111 1.74 17.99 4.18
C VAL A 111 1.19 16.60 4.38
N LEU A 112 -0.07 16.41 4.02
CA LEU A 112 -0.74 15.11 4.02
C LEU A 112 -0.94 14.62 2.59
N LYS A 113 -0.78 13.32 2.40
CA LYS A 113 -0.91 12.64 1.10
C LYS A 113 -1.75 11.37 1.25
N GLY A 114 -2.37 10.93 0.16
CA GLY A 114 -3.07 9.64 0.07
C GLY A 114 -4.12 9.44 1.17
N LEU A 115 -4.08 8.26 1.79
CA LEU A 115 -5.01 7.80 2.83
C LEU A 115 -5.23 8.83 3.95
N SER A 116 -4.14 9.39 4.50
CA SER A 116 -4.19 10.32 5.64
C SER A 116 -4.80 11.67 5.28
N ALA A 117 -4.67 12.13 4.02
CA ALA A 117 -5.30 13.36 3.54
C ALA A 117 -6.80 13.17 3.31
N SER A 118 -7.19 12.08 2.66
CA SER A 118 -8.59 11.80 2.32
C SER A 118 -9.45 11.40 3.51
N ILE A 119 -8.91 10.66 4.48
CA ILE A 119 -9.65 10.36 5.72
C ILE A 119 -10.03 11.64 6.45
N ARG A 120 -9.10 12.60 6.50
CA ARG A 120 -9.25 13.80 7.29
C ARG A 120 -10.00 14.93 6.59
N TYR A 121 -9.82 15.07 5.27
CA TYR A 121 -10.35 16.19 4.48
C TYR A 121 -11.28 15.73 3.34
N GLY A 122 -11.66 14.45 3.30
CA GLY A 122 -12.57 13.88 2.31
C GLY A 122 -12.03 13.95 0.89
N SER A 123 -12.95 14.05 -0.09
CA SER A 123 -12.62 14.20 -1.51
C SER A 123 -11.81 15.47 -1.82
N ALA A 124 -12.01 16.54 -1.05
CA ALA A 124 -11.20 17.77 -1.18
C ALA A 124 -9.72 17.53 -0.85
N GLY A 125 -9.44 16.59 0.05
CA GLY A 125 -8.10 16.14 0.39
C GLY A 125 -7.50 15.08 -0.55
N ALA A 126 -8.25 14.60 -1.55
CA ALA A 126 -7.77 13.56 -2.47
C ALA A 126 -6.53 14.00 -3.27
N ASN A 127 -6.35 15.31 -3.46
CA ASN A 127 -5.18 15.90 -4.12
C ASN A 127 -4.02 16.19 -3.15
N GLY A 128 -4.13 15.72 -1.91
CA GLY A 128 -3.29 16.04 -0.78
C GLY A 128 -3.67 17.38 -0.13
N VAL A 129 -3.15 17.60 1.08
CA VAL A 129 -3.45 18.80 1.89
C VAL A 129 -2.17 19.44 2.39
N ILE A 130 -2.07 20.76 2.25
CA ILE A 130 -1.02 21.57 2.88
C ILE A 130 -1.66 22.36 4.01
N VAL A 131 -1.28 22.03 5.23
CA VAL A 131 -1.74 22.70 6.44
C VAL A 131 -0.66 23.65 6.93
N VAL A 132 -0.99 24.93 7.05
CA VAL A 132 -0.10 25.96 7.52
C VAL A 132 -0.62 26.53 8.83
N ARG A 133 0.25 26.56 9.84
CA ARG A 133 0.03 27.25 11.09
C ARG A 133 0.83 28.54 11.12
N THR A 134 0.24 29.65 11.56
CA THR A 134 0.95 30.91 11.74
C THR A 134 1.31 31.16 13.20
N LYS A 135 2.34 31.97 13.44
CA LYS A 135 2.84 32.32 14.79
C LYS A 135 1.81 33.11 15.61
N SER A 136 0.95 33.88 14.95
CA SER A 136 0.02 34.82 15.60
C SER A 136 -1.45 34.51 15.33
N GLY A 137 -1.74 33.46 14.57
CA GLY A 137 -3.07 33.22 14.00
C GLY A 137 -3.39 34.17 12.85
N PHE A 138 -4.06 33.65 11.83
CA PHE A 138 -4.59 34.45 10.74
C PHE A 138 -5.93 35.09 11.15
N ALA A 139 -6.01 36.42 11.05
CA ALA A 139 -7.12 37.22 11.57
C ALA A 139 -8.47 36.98 10.84
N ASN A 140 -8.47 36.26 9.73
CA ASN A 140 -9.67 35.94 8.96
C ASN A 140 -10.23 34.56 9.34
N LYS A 141 -10.36 34.30 10.64
CA LYS A 141 -11.20 33.21 11.14
C LYS A 141 -12.64 33.57 10.79
N THR A 142 -13.16 33.09 9.67
CA THR A 142 -14.60 33.01 9.50
C THR A 142 -15.15 32.24 10.71
N LYS A 143 -15.82 32.96 11.60
CA LYS A 143 -16.49 32.43 12.81
C LYS A 143 -17.69 31.52 12.48
N ASN A 144 -17.81 31.06 11.24
CA ASN A 144 -18.71 29.98 10.86
C ASN A 144 -17.91 28.69 10.96
N GLY A 145 -18.04 28.04 12.11
CA GLY A 145 -17.39 26.79 12.45
C GLY A 145 -17.83 25.65 11.56
N ASN A 146 -17.18 25.53 10.41
CA ASN A 146 -16.82 24.24 9.88
C ASN A 146 -15.32 24.11 10.16
N SER A 147 -14.99 23.46 11.28
CA SER A 147 -13.69 22.80 11.40
C SER A 147 -13.41 22.11 10.06
N ALA A 148 -12.23 22.28 9.48
CA ALA A 148 -11.87 21.72 8.17
C ALA A 148 -11.97 20.17 8.09
N LEU A 149 -12.42 19.50 9.14
CA LEU A 149 -13.03 18.17 9.11
C LEU A 149 -14.47 18.29 8.55
N VAL A 150 -14.61 18.30 7.22
CA VAL A 150 -15.92 18.38 6.57
C VAL A 150 -16.53 16.98 6.40
N SER A 151 -17.84 16.86 6.66
CA SER A 151 -18.69 15.69 6.41
C SER A 151 -18.72 15.27 4.94
N GLY A 152 -18.93 13.99 4.64
CA GLY A 152 -19.09 13.48 3.27
C GLY A 152 -18.40 12.15 2.99
N ASN A 153 -17.64 11.64 3.97
CA ASN A 153 -17.06 10.30 3.98
C ASN A 153 -17.41 9.55 5.27
N GLU A 154 -18.61 9.78 5.81
CA GLU A 154 -19.10 9.00 6.95
C GLU A 154 -19.45 7.59 6.47
N TYR A 155 -18.93 6.60 7.19
CA TYR A 155 -19.19 5.20 6.92
C TYR A 155 -20.38 4.72 7.75
N GLU A 156 -21.53 4.61 7.10
CA GLU A 156 -22.80 4.16 7.70
C GLU A 156 -23.25 2.78 7.18
N GLU A 157 -22.49 2.20 6.25
CA GLU A 157 -22.83 0.93 5.61
C GLU A 157 -22.64 -0.26 6.57
N THR A 158 -23.50 -1.28 6.42
CA THR A 158 -23.29 -2.60 7.00
C THR A 158 -22.91 -3.55 5.87
N VAL A 159 -21.67 -4.02 5.89
CA VAL A 159 -21.08 -4.83 4.82
C VAL A 159 -20.77 -6.23 5.38
N PRO A 160 -21.13 -7.34 4.70
CA PRO A 160 -20.87 -8.68 5.18
C PRO A 160 -19.36 -9.01 5.16
N LEU A 161 -18.90 -9.81 6.12
CA LEU A 161 -17.52 -10.30 6.15
C LEU A 161 -17.29 -11.36 5.07
N LEU A 162 -16.09 -11.39 4.49
CA LEU A 162 -15.72 -12.37 3.47
C LEU A 162 -15.97 -13.82 3.92
N GLU A 163 -15.73 -14.12 5.20
CA GLU A 163 -15.98 -15.45 5.79
C GLU A 163 -17.47 -15.81 5.87
N ASP A 164 -18.35 -14.83 5.99
CA ASP A 164 -19.81 -15.02 6.02
C ASP A 164 -20.40 -15.20 4.62
N VAL A 165 -19.70 -14.70 3.58
CA VAL A 165 -20.10 -14.84 2.18
C VAL A 165 -19.62 -16.19 1.65
N PHE A 166 -20.19 -17.27 2.19
CA PHE A 166 -19.95 -18.62 1.69
C PHE A 166 -20.58 -18.79 0.30
N GLN A 167 -19.75 -18.92 -0.73
CA GLN A 167 -20.19 -19.44 -2.01
C GLN A 167 -19.83 -20.91 -2.11
N GLN A 168 -20.85 -21.77 -2.06
CA GLN A 168 -20.68 -23.19 -2.31
C GLN A 168 -20.10 -23.38 -3.71
N SER A 169 -18.90 -23.92 -3.79
CA SER A 169 -18.26 -24.17 -5.07
C SER A 169 -19.02 -25.27 -5.83
N VAL A 170 -19.43 -24.94 -7.05
CA VAL A 170 -20.10 -25.88 -7.97
C VAL A 170 -19.20 -27.07 -8.32
N TYR A 171 -17.89 -26.90 -8.20
CA TYR A 171 -16.87 -27.88 -8.60
C TYR A 171 -16.71 -29.05 -7.62
N ILE A 172 -17.12 -28.87 -6.37
CA ILE A 172 -16.92 -29.85 -5.28
C ILE A 172 -18.23 -30.30 -4.63
N ASN A 173 -19.36 -30.13 -5.33
CA ASN A 173 -20.64 -30.72 -4.93
C ASN A 173 -20.47 -32.24 -4.71
N GLY A 174 -20.66 -32.70 -3.46
CA GLY A 174 -20.45 -34.08 -3.03
C GLY A 174 -19.11 -34.38 -2.32
N LEU A 175 -18.05 -33.58 -2.54
CA LEU A 175 -16.82 -33.61 -1.72
C LEU A 175 -17.05 -32.88 -0.38
N LEU A 176 -17.78 -31.76 -0.44
CA LEU A 176 -18.12 -30.91 0.71
C LEU A 176 -19.07 -31.54 1.73
N ASP A 177 -19.85 -32.54 1.33
CA ASP A 177 -20.91 -33.13 2.17
C ASP A 177 -20.35 -34.13 3.19
N THR A 178 -19.03 -34.33 3.22
CA THR A 178 -18.36 -35.30 4.09
C THR A 178 -17.53 -34.58 5.14
N GLU A 179 -17.75 -34.88 6.43
CA GLU A 179 -16.89 -34.39 7.53
C GLU A 179 -15.68 -35.32 7.78
N ASN A 180 -15.39 -36.22 6.85
CA ASN A 180 -14.37 -37.27 7.01
C ASN A 180 -13.26 -37.12 5.97
N PHE A 181 -12.04 -36.86 6.45
CA PHE A 181 -10.85 -36.68 5.63
C PHE A 181 -10.59 -37.84 4.65
N ASP A 182 -10.66 -39.10 5.11
CA ASP A 182 -10.34 -40.26 4.28
C ASP A 182 -11.35 -40.44 3.14
N VAL A 183 -12.63 -40.15 3.41
CA VAL A 183 -13.70 -40.21 2.42
C VAL A 183 -13.50 -39.09 1.38
N ALA A 184 -13.29 -37.85 1.83
CA ALA A 184 -13.05 -36.72 0.94
C ALA A 184 -11.81 -36.93 0.06
N HIS A 185 -10.72 -37.42 0.65
CA HIS A 185 -9.48 -37.72 -0.07
C HIS A 185 -9.68 -38.82 -1.11
N SER A 186 -10.40 -39.88 -0.77
CA SER A 186 -10.73 -40.97 -1.72
C SER A 186 -11.61 -40.49 -2.88
N LEU A 187 -12.58 -39.61 -2.62
CA LEU A 187 -13.42 -39.00 -3.65
C LEU A 187 -12.60 -38.11 -4.58
N TYR A 188 -11.68 -37.33 -4.03
CA TYR A 188 -10.76 -36.50 -4.83
C TYR A 188 -9.88 -37.36 -5.75
N LEU A 189 -9.26 -38.43 -5.23
CA LEU A 189 -8.44 -39.33 -6.03
C LEU A 189 -9.25 -40.00 -7.15
N ARG A 190 -10.46 -40.47 -6.86
CA ARG A 190 -11.36 -41.04 -7.87
C ARG A 190 -11.72 -40.03 -8.95
N ALA A 191 -12.02 -38.78 -8.56
CA ALA A 191 -12.28 -37.72 -9.54
C ALA A 191 -11.06 -37.52 -10.46
N LYS A 192 -9.84 -37.52 -9.89
CA LYS A 192 -8.59 -37.40 -10.65
C LYS A 192 -8.41 -38.52 -11.68
N GLU A 193 -8.74 -39.76 -11.31
CA GLU A 193 -8.63 -40.94 -12.19
C GLU A 193 -9.62 -40.94 -13.36
N ASP A 194 -10.78 -40.30 -13.23
CA ASP A 194 -11.80 -40.18 -14.28
C ASP A 194 -11.38 -39.30 -15.48
N ASN A 195 -10.12 -38.84 -15.53
CA ASN A 195 -9.51 -38.10 -16.64
C ASN A 195 -10.26 -36.80 -17.03
N ARG A 196 -11.00 -36.22 -16.09
CA ARG A 196 -11.65 -34.93 -16.29
C ARG A 196 -10.56 -33.85 -16.29
N SER A 197 -10.58 -32.97 -17.28
CA SER A 197 -9.72 -31.78 -17.27
C SER A 197 -10.18 -30.88 -16.12
N PHE A 198 -9.39 -30.81 -15.06
CA PHE A 198 -9.68 -29.98 -13.89
C PHE A 198 -9.17 -28.56 -14.10
N SER A 199 -9.99 -27.59 -13.69
CA SER A 199 -9.64 -26.17 -13.75
C SER A 199 -8.82 -25.75 -12.53
N VAL A 200 -8.15 -24.60 -12.63
CA VAL A 200 -7.48 -23.95 -11.50
C VAL A 200 -8.44 -23.77 -10.31
N PRO A 201 -9.66 -23.21 -10.46
CA PRO A 201 -10.63 -23.11 -9.38
C PRO A 201 -10.94 -24.44 -8.68
N PHE A 202 -11.09 -25.54 -9.43
CA PHE A 202 -11.35 -26.85 -8.83
C PHE A 202 -10.25 -27.22 -7.83
N TYR A 203 -8.97 -27.11 -8.23
CA TYR A 203 -7.87 -27.45 -7.34
C TYR A 203 -7.79 -26.52 -6.13
N LEU A 204 -8.12 -25.23 -6.31
CA LEU A 204 -8.17 -24.27 -5.20
C LEU A 204 -9.25 -24.61 -4.18
N ASP A 205 -10.46 -24.93 -4.64
CA ASP A 205 -11.59 -25.25 -3.77
C ASP A 205 -11.35 -26.55 -3.00
N VAL A 206 -10.83 -27.58 -3.69
CA VAL A 206 -10.44 -28.84 -3.05
C VAL A 206 -9.32 -28.62 -2.04
N ALA A 207 -8.29 -27.83 -2.40
CA ALA A 207 -7.19 -27.54 -1.48
C ALA A 207 -7.68 -26.77 -0.24
N ASN A 208 -8.52 -25.74 -0.42
CA ASN A 208 -9.14 -24.99 0.67
C ASN A 208 -9.95 -25.91 1.59
N HIS A 209 -10.68 -26.87 1.04
CA HIS A 209 -11.40 -27.86 1.83
C HIS A 209 -10.46 -28.82 2.60
N PHE A 210 -9.29 -29.16 2.06
CA PHE A 210 -8.30 -29.94 2.80
C PHE A 210 -7.49 -29.11 3.81
N MET A 211 -7.43 -27.78 3.67
CA MET A 211 -6.67 -26.92 4.59
C MET A 211 -7.11 -27.02 6.05
N GLN A 212 -8.41 -27.28 6.29
CA GLN A 212 -8.96 -27.50 7.64
C GLN A 212 -8.52 -28.83 8.28
N TRP A 213 -8.08 -29.81 7.49
CA TRP A 213 -7.71 -31.14 7.97
C TRP A 213 -6.22 -31.44 7.87
N ASN A 214 -5.62 -31.21 6.69
CA ASN A 214 -4.24 -31.55 6.42
C ASN A 214 -3.61 -30.59 5.39
N LYS A 215 -2.67 -29.77 5.86
CA LYS A 215 -1.96 -28.78 5.02
C LYS A 215 -1.09 -29.41 3.94
N ASP A 216 -0.53 -30.60 4.17
CA ASP A 216 0.29 -31.29 3.16
C ASP A 216 -0.57 -31.86 2.03
N THR A 217 -1.74 -32.41 2.34
CA THR A 217 -2.71 -32.81 1.31
C THR A 217 -3.21 -31.61 0.52
N ALA A 218 -3.55 -30.49 1.18
CA ALA A 218 -3.92 -29.26 0.48
C ALA A 218 -2.80 -28.77 -0.46
N TYR A 219 -1.55 -28.80 0.00
CA TYR A 219 -0.39 -28.50 -0.84
C TYR A 219 -0.26 -29.47 -2.04
N GLN A 220 -0.42 -30.77 -1.84
CA GLN A 220 -0.39 -31.76 -2.93
C GLN A 220 -1.46 -31.46 -3.97
N VAL A 221 -2.68 -31.10 -3.53
CA VAL A 221 -3.76 -30.70 -4.44
C VAL A 221 -3.38 -29.44 -5.23
N LEU A 222 -2.88 -28.39 -4.56
CA LEU A 222 -2.42 -27.15 -5.19
C LEU A 222 -1.31 -27.41 -6.21
N SER A 223 -0.38 -28.33 -5.93
CA SER A 223 0.75 -28.61 -6.81
C SER A 223 0.33 -29.12 -8.20
N ASN A 224 -0.86 -29.74 -8.33
CA ASN A 224 -1.40 -30.12 -9.64
C ASN A 224 -1.73 -28.92 -10.54
N ILE A 225 -1.93 -27.72 -9.96
CA ILE A 225 -2.12 -26.50 -10.76
C ILE A 225 -0.88 -26.25 -11.63
N ALA A 226 0.33 -26.55 -11.15
CA ALA A 226 1.56 -26.33 -11.90
C ALA A 226 1.59 -27.12 -13.22
N GLU A 227 1.01 -28.32 -13.25
CA GLU A 227 0.94 -29.17 -14.45
C GLU A 227 0.08 -28.53 -15.55
N ILE A 228 -1.06 -27.95 -15.19
CA ILE A 228 -1.99 -27.32 -16.15
C ILE A 228 -1.64 -25.85 -16.44
N ALA A 229 -0.87 -25.21 -15.56
CA ALA A 229 -0.56 -23.78 -15.61
C ALA A 229 0.83 -23.47 -16.20
N TYR A 230 1.62 -24.47 -16.63
CA TYR A 230 3.04 -24.31 -16.96
C TYR A 230 3.38 -23.12 -17.90
N ASP A 231 2.48 -22.80 -18.83
CA ASP A 231 2.60 -21.67 -19.77
C ASP A 231 1.53 -20.57 -19.57
N ASN A 232 0.83 -20.58 -18.44
CA ASN A 232 -0.21 -19.61 -18.08
C ASN A 232 0.21 -18.80 -16.84
N PRO A 233 0.80 -17.61 -17.02
CA PRO A 233 1.28 -16.79 -15.90
C PRO A 233 0.21 -16.40 -14.88
N LYS A 234 -1.04 -16.15 -15.31
CA LYS A 234 -2.14 -15.81 -14.40
C LYS A 234 -2.47 -16.97 -13.45
N ALA A 235 -2.48 -18.19 -13.97
CA ALA A 235 -2.68 -19.41 -13.18
C ALA A 235 -1.47 -19.72 -12.28
N LEU A 236 -0.24 -19.52 -12.77
CA LEU A 236 0.97 -19.66 -11.97
C LEU A 236 1.00 -18.65 -10.82
N LYS A 237 0.65 -17.38 -11.06
CA LYS A 237 0.62 -16.34 -10.02
C LYS A 237 -0.44 -16.66 -8.95
N THR A 238 -1.56 -17.25 -9.36
CA THR A 238 -2.57 -17.78 -8.43
C THR A 238 -2.01 -18.87 -7.53
N LEU A 239 -1.29 -19.84 -8.11
CA LEU A 239 -0.63 -20.90 -7.34
C LEU A 239 0.43 -20.30 -6.39
N ALA A 240 1.25 -19.37 -6.88
CA ALA A 240 2.28 -18.71 -6.08
C ALA A 240 1.68 -18.00 -4.86
N PHE A 241 0.61 -17.23 -5.06
CA PHE A 241 -0.11 -16.57 -3.96
C PHE A 241 -0.56 -17.59 -2.91
N LYS A 242 -1.19 -18.70 -3.30
CA LYS A 242 -1.65 -19.73 -2.36
C LYS A 242 -0.48 -20.42 -1.64
N LEU A 243 0.63 -20.67 -2.33
CA LEU A 243 1.82 -21.24 -1.72
C LEU A 243 2.42 -20.29 -0.67
N GLU A 244 2.43 -18.98 -0.93
CA GLU A 244 2.82 -17.96 0.05
C GLU A 244 1.89 -17.96 1.27
N GLU A 245 0.57 -17.97 1.06
CA GLU A 245 -0.44 -17.98 2.13
C GLU A 245 -0.27 -19.18 3.09
N ILE A 246 0.04 -20.36 2.55
CA ILE A 246 0.24 -21.58 3.35
C ILE A 246 1.69 -21.75 3.85
N GLY A 247 2.58 -20.81 3.54
CA GLY A 247 3.97 -20.79 4.01
C GLY A 247 4.95 -21.69 3.24
N LYS A 248 4.58 -22.21 2.06
CA LYS A 248 5.44 -23.02 1.18
C LYS A 248 6.29 -22.10 0.29
N LEU A 249 7.15 -21.30 0.94
CA LEU A 249 7.87 -20.20 0.30
C LEU A 249 8.89 -20.65 -0.74
N LYS A 250 9.59 -21.77 -0.51
CA LYS A 250 10.57 -22.30 -1.47
C LYS A 250 9.90 -22.78 -2.75
N GLU A 251 8.75 -23.42 -2.61
CA GLU A 251 7.93 -23.87 -3.73
C GLU A 251 7.37 -22.67 -4.49
N ALA A 252 6.91 -21.64 -3.79
CA ALA A 252 6.50 -20.37 -4.41
C ALA A 252 7.65 -19.71 -5.19
N THR A 253 8.90 -19.79 -4.70
CA THR A 253 10.09 -19.30 -5.43
C THR A 253 10.20 -19.93 -6.80
N HIS A 254 10.05 -21.26 -6.91
CA HIS A 254 10.12 -21.97 -8.20
C HIS A 254 9.01 -21.55 -9.16
N ILE A 255 7.81 -21.27 -8.64
CA ILE A 255 6.71 -20.75 -9.47
C ILE A 255 7.03 -19.34 -9.97
N TYR A 256 7.59 -18.48 -9.13
CA TYR A 256 8.00 -17.13 -9.54
C TYR A 256 9.20 -17.10 -10.50
N GLU A 257 10.15 -18.04 -10.37
CA GLU A 257 11.19 -18.27 -11.37
C GLU A 257 10.59 -18.57 -12.74
N ARG A 258 9.58 -19.47 -12.79
CA ARG A 258 8.86 -19.77 -14.04
C ARG A 258 8.08 -18.58 -14.59
N ILE A 259 7.40 -17.81 -13.74
CA ILE A 259 6.69 -16.59 -14.15
C ILE A 259 7.68 -15.60 -14.78
N LEU A 260 8.86 -15.43 -14.18
CA LEU A 260 9.89 -14.53 -14.70
C LEU A 260 10.42 -14.96 -16.08
N GLU A 261 10.55 -16.27 -16.33
CA GLU A 261 10.90 -16.80 -17.66
C GLU A 261 9.85 -16.46 -18.73
N LEU A 262 8.56 -16.56 -18.36
CA LEU A 262 7.45 -16.26 -19.26
C LEU A 262 7.27 -14.75 -19.48
N LEU A 263 7.59 -13.93 -18.47
CA LEU A 263 7.33 -12.50 -18.43
C LEU A 263 8.59 -11.70 -18.03
N PRO A 264 9.67 -11.76 -18.84
CA PRO A 264 10.98 -11.18 -18.47
C PRO A 264 10.99 -9.65 -18.46
N ASN A 265 9.94 -9.01 -19.00
CA ASN A 265 9.79 -7.55 -19.04
C ASN A 265 8.91 -7.01 -17.91
N GLU A 266 8.21 -7.86 -17.15
CA GLU A 266 7.37 -7.40 -16.05
C GLU A 266 8.20 -7.14 -14.80
N LEU A 267 8.17 -5.89 -14.32
CA LEU A 267 8.98 -5.48 -13.18
C LEU A 267 8.55 -6.17 -11.88
N GLN A 268 7.26 -6.44 -11.71
CA GLN A 268 6.78 -7.13 -10.50
C GLN A 268 7.34 -8.54 -10.37
N SER A 269 7.54 -9.29 -11.46
CA SER A 269 8.11 -10.64 -11.41
C SER A 269 9.50 -10.66 -10.76
N TYR A 270 10.32 -9.64 -11.02
CA TYR A 270 11.62 -9.48 -10.36
C TYR A 270 11.48 -9.10 -8.88
N ARG A 271 10.49 -8.26 -8.54
CA ARG A 271 10.22 -7.87 -7.15
C ARG A 271 9.75 -9.06 -6.33
N ASP A 272 8.80 -9.82 -6.84
CA ASP A 272 8.22 -10.95 -6.11
C ASP A 272 9.29 -12.02 -5.84
N LEU A 273 10.16 -12.28 -6.83
CA LEU A 273 11.31 -13.15 -6.64
C LEU A 273 12.34 -12.58 -5.64
N ALA A 274 12.59 -11.27 -5.64
CA ALA A 274 13.48 -10.63 -4.66
C ALA A 274 12.95 -10.80 -3.22
N VAL A 275 11.65 -10.57 -3.02
CA VAL A 275 11.00 -10.77 -1.72
C VAL A 275 11.10 -12.23 -1.29
N LEU A 276 10.85 -13.19 -2.18
CA LEU A 276 10.96 -14.60 -1.81
C LEU A 276 12.40 -15.04 -1.56
N TYR A 277 13.38 -14.52 -2.30
CA TYR A 277 14.79 -14.77 -2.00
C TYR A 277 15.17 -14.25 -0.62
N ASP A 278 14.74 -13.05 -0.23
CA ASP A 278 14.98 -12.53 1.12
C ASP A 278 14.36 -13.46 2.18
N LEU A 279 13.08 -13.82 2.01
CA LEU A 279 12.36 -14.68 2.95
C LEU A 279 12.90 -16.11 3.04
N THR A 280 13.58 -16.60 2.01
CA THR A 280 14.14 -17.96 1.96
C THR A 280 15.63 -18.00 2.30
N GLY A 281 16.24 -16.86 2.64
CA GLY A 281 17.64 -16.75 3.07
C GLY A 281 18.64 -16.47 1.94
N ALA A 282 18.17 -16.30 0.71
CA ALA A 282 18.96 -15.94 -0.46
C ALA A 282 19.17 -14.42 -0.56
N HIS A 283 19.62 -13.78 0.53
CA HIS A 283 19.66 -12.32 0.70
C HIS A 283 20.48 -11.59 -0.37
N GLU A 284 21.61 -12.15 -0.82
CA GLU A 284 22.41 -11.53 -1.88
C GLU A 284 21.69 -11.57 -3.24
N GLN A 285 20.97 -12.66 -3.55
CA GLN A 285 20.17 -12.74 -4.77
C GLN A 285 19.01 -11.73 -4.73
N ALA A 286 18.38 -11.57 -3.56
CA ALA A 286 17.38 -10.52 -3.35
C ALA A 286 17.97 -9.12 -3.59
N MET A 287 19.14 -8.81 -3.01
CA MET A 287 19.82 -7.53 -3.18
C MET A 287 20.16 -7.24 -4.66
N VAL A 288 20.63 -8.24 -5.41
CA VAL A 288 20.91 -8.10 -6.85
C VAL A 288 19.66 -7.70 -7.62
N LEU A 289 18.52 -8.35 -7.35
CA LEU A 289 17.26 -8.02 -8.00
C LEU A 289 16.75 -6.63 -7.60
N TYR A 290 16.85 -6.26 -6.32
CA TYR A 290 16.48 -4.92 -5.86
C TYR A 290 17.31 -3.82 -6.51
N LYS A 291 18.63 -4.00 -6.64
CA LYS A 291 19.49 -3.05 -7.36
C LYS A 291 19.06 -2.88 -8.81
N LYS A 292 18.75 -3.98 -9.51
CA LYS A 292 18.25 -3.97 -10.89
C LYS A 292 16.92 -3.19 -11.00
N LEU A 293 16.02 -3.39 -10.05
CA LEU A 293 14.75 -2.66 -10.00
C LEU A 293 14.99 -1.16 -9.78
N LEU A 294 15.78 -0.79 -8.78
CA LEU A 294 16.07 0.61 -8.47
C LEU A 294 16.76 1.36 -9.61
N SER A 295 17.63 0.69 -10.38
CA SER A 295 18.24 1.31 -11.57
C SER A 295 17.22 1.54 -12.69
N ASN A 296 16.33 0.57 -12.92
CA ASN A 296 15.34 0.63 -14.01
C ASN A 296 14.21 1.62 -13.74
N THR A 297 13.85 1.87 -12.48
CA THR A 297 12.75 2.77 -12.12
C THR A 297 13.19 4.20 -11.83
N SER A 298 14.49 4.50 -11.88
CA SER A 298 15.05 5.76 -11.38
C SER A 298 14.66 7.02 -12.17
N LEU A 299 14.08 6.89 -13.37
CA LEU A 299 13.83 8.00 -14.30
C LEU A 299 12.37 8.17 -14.71
N ASP A 300 11.47 7.27 -14.29
CA ASP A 300 10.06 7.34 -14.68
C ASP A 300 9.21 7.83 -13.50
N SER A 301 8.56 8.98 -13.69
CA SER A 301 7.50 9.48 -12.78
C SER A 301 6.42 8.42 -12.54
N GLY A 302 6.26 7.53 -13.52
CA GLY A 302 5.55 6.24 -13.51
C GLY A 302 5.70 5.39 -12.26
N MET A 303 6.93 5.25 -11.79
CA MET A 303 7.30 4.01 -11.13
C MET A 303 7.61 4.20 -9.66
N ILE A 304 7.18 5.30 -9.08
CA ILE A 304 7.67 5.67 -7.76
C ILE A 304 6.96 4.98 -6.63
N GLU A 305 5.66 4.70 -6.71
CA GLU A 305 5.00 3.94 -5.63
C GLU A 305 5.67 2.58 -5.52
N PHE A 306 5.96 1.98 -6.67
CA PHE A 306 6.74 0.76 -6.78
C PHE A 306 8.18 0.97 -6.28
N GLN A 307 8.90 2.01 -6.72
CA GLN A 307 10.26 2.31 -6.24
C GLN A 307 10.30 2.52 -4.72
N ARG A 308 9.28 3.17 -4.14
CA ARG A 308 9.13 3.36 -2.70
C ARG A 308 8.98 2.01 -2.00
N ALA A 309 8.12 1.13 -2.52
CA ALA A 309 7.99 -0.23 -2.00
C ALA A 309 9.34 -0.98 -2.06
N ILE A 310 10.06 -0.90 -3.18
CA ILE A 310 11.41 -1.49 -3.31
C ILE A 310 12.39 -0.89 -2.29
N LYS A 311 12.41 0.43 -2.12
CA LYS A 311 13.27 1.08 -1.12
C LYS A 311 12.93 0.63 0.31
N ASN A 312 11.64 0.46 0.63
CA ASN A 312 11.20 -0.05 1.93
C ASN A 312 11.64 -1.51 2.14
N GLU A 313 11.60 -2.33 1.10
CA GLU A 313 12.05 -3.73 1.13
C GLU A 313 13.59 -3.82 1.25
N VAL A 314 14.34 -3.00 0.52
CA VAL A 314 15.81 -2.92 0.68
C VAL A 314 16.20 -2.46 2.07
N ARG A 315 15.52 -1.44 2.62
CA ARG A 315 15.76 -1.00 4.01
C ARG A 315 15.51 -2.14 4.99
N HIS A 316 14.41 -2.86 4.84
CA HIS A 316 14.08 -4.02 5.69
C HIS A 316 15.18 -5.09 5.61
N LEU A 317 15.59 -5.47 4.40
CA LEU A 317 16.70 -6.41 4.20
C LEU A 317 17.99 -5.94 4.87
N LEU A 318 18.35 -4.66 4.73
CA LEU A 318 19.56 -4.10 5.35
C LEU A 318 19.46 -3.98 6.88
N MET A 319 18.28 -3.94 7.47
CA MET A 319 18.15 -3.85 8.94
C MET A 319 18.54 -5.17 9.62
N SER A 320 18.21 -6.30 8.99
CA SER A 320 18.43 -7.63 9.57
C SER A 320 19.66 -8.34 8.98
N HIS A 321 19.99 -8.09 7.71
CA HIS A 321 20.94 -8.89 6.92
C HIS A 321 22.04 -8.06 6.25
N LYS A 322 22.39 -6.89 6.79
CA LYS A 322 23.40 -5.99 6.20
C LYS A 322 24.74 -6.68 5.89
N SER A 323 25.18 -7.59 6.75
CA SER A 323 26.46 -8.30 6.62
C SER A 323 26.44 -9.39 5.53
N GLU A 324 25.27 -9.77 5.05
CA GLU A 324 25.07 -10.87 4.11
C GLU A 324 24.92 -10.38 2.66
N VAL A 325 24.91 -9.06 2.46
CA VAL A 325 24.61 -8.46 1.16
C VAL A 325 25.61 -7.38 0.74
N ASN A 326 25.86 -7.28 -0.56
CA ASN A 326 26.58 -6.16 -1.13
C ASN A 326 25.64 -4.95 -1.28
N PHE A 327 25.74 -3.98 -0.39
CA PHE A 327 24.92 -2.76 -0.41
C PHE A 327 25.59 -1.53 -1.06
N GLN A 328 26.73 -1.71 -1.73
CA GLN A 328 27.42 -0.61 -2.43
C GLN A 328 26.60 -0.08 -3.61
N ASN A 329 26.74 1.22 -3.91
CA ASN A 329 26.07 1.93 -5.01
C ASN A 329 24.53 1.95 -4.91
N LEU A 330 23.99 1.82 -3.70
CA LEU A 330 22.58 2.11 -3.45
C LEU A 330 22.35 3.63 -3.40
N PRO A 331 21.18 4.13 -3.80
CA PRO A 331 20.80 5.53 -3.61
C PRO A 331 20.94 5.97 -2.15
N ASP A 332 21.51 7.15 -1.91
CA ASP A 332 21.80 7.67 -0.57
C ASP A 332 20.55 7.73 0.32
N ASP A 333 19.39 8.06 -0.28
CA ASP A 333 18.11 8.20 0.41
C ASP A 333 17.57 6.88 1.00
N ILE A 334 18.18 5.73 0.66
CA ILE A 334 17.89 4.46 1.31
C ILE A 334 18.37 4.46 2.76
N PHE A 335 19.49 5.10 3.07
CA PHE A 335 20.14 5.03 4.39
C PHE A 335 19.63 6.09 5.38
N ASP A 336 18.93 7.12 4.88
CA ASP A 336 18.55 8.30 5.68
C ASP A 336 17.35 8.07 6.62
N LYS A 337 16.63 6.93 6.51
CA LYS A 337 15.34 6.76 7.18
C LYS A 337 15.21 5.43 7.92
N LYS A 338 14.84 5.49 9.19
CA LYS A 338 14.37 4.32 9.95
C LYS A 338 12.97 3.95 9.46
N LEU A 339 12.73 2.66 9.22
CA LEU A 339 11.38 2.15 8.99
C LEU A 339 10.61 2.24 10.33
N ASP A 340 9.84 3.30 10.50
CA ASP A 340 8.88 3.44 11.61
C ASP A 340 7.45 3.19 11.06
N ASN A 341 7.30 2.21 10.16
CA ASN A 341 6.01 1.89 9.54
C ASN A 341 5.30 0.86 10.40
N ASP A 342 4.29 1.31 11.14
CA ASP A 342 3.59 0.41 12.05
C ASP A 342 2.67 -0.56 11.33
N PHE A 343 1.96 -0.12 10.29
CA PHE A 343 1.11 -0.99 9.49
C PHE A 343 1.35 -0.76 8.01
N ARG A 344 1.84 -1.79 7.32
CA ARG A 344 2.06 -1.78 5.86
C ARG A 344 1.15 -2.83 5.24
N ILE A 345 0.39 -2.42 4.23
CA ILE A 345 -0.50 -3.30 3.47
C ILE A 345 -0.05 -3.26 2.02
N VAL A 346 0.23 -4.43 1.45
CA VAL A 346 0.59 -4.55 0.04
C VAL A 346 -0.47 -5.37 -0.66
N PHE A 347 -1.16 -4.78 -1.63
CA PHE A 347 -2.10 -5.46 -2.51
C PHE A 347 -1.38 -5.89 -3.78
N GLU A 348 -1.65 -7.10 -4.26
CA GLU A 348 -1.09 -7.68 -5.48
C GLU A 348 -2.19 -8.48 -6.21
N TRP A 349 -2.33 -8.32 -7.52
CA TRP A 349 -3.34 -9.04 -8.30
C TRP A 349 -2.75 -9.82 -9.47
N ASN A 350 -3.48 -10.84 -9.92
CA ASN A 350 -3.03 -11.79 -10.95
C ASN A 350 -3.51 -11.47 -12.38
N ASP A 351 -4.36 -10.44 -12.56
CA ASP A 351 -4.88 -10.05 -13.88
C ASP A 351 -4.76 -8.54 -14.13
N LYS A 352 -4.06 -8.16 -15.20
CA LYS A 352 -3.81 -6.75 -15.56
C LYS A 352 -5.03 -5.92 -15.94
N ASN A 353 -6.16 -6.57 -16.27
CA ASN A 353 -7.38 -5.91 -16.72
C ASN A 353 -8.46 -5.85 -15.63
N ILE A 354 -8.16 -6.33 -14.42
CA ILE A 354 -9.13 -6.26 -13.33
C ILE A 354 -9.43 -4.81 -12.98
N GLU A 355 -10.67 -4.57 -12.57
CA GLU A 355 -11.14 -3.33 -11.98
C GLU A 355 -11.81 -3.65 -10.64
N PHE A 356 -11.46 -2.92 -9.60
CA PHE A 356 -11.98 -3.08 -8.24
C PHE A 356 -11.87 -1.77 -7.46
N GLU A 357 -12.56 -1.71 -6.32
CA GLU A 357 -12.45 -0.61 -5.37
C GLU A 357 -12.09 -1.17 -3.99
N VAL A 358 -11.09 -0.59 -3.33
CA VAL A 358 -10.76 -0.90 -1.93
C VAL A 358 -11.12 0.31 -1.08
N GLN A 359 -11.99 0.13 -0.09
CA GLN A 359 -12.35 1.18 0.85
C GLN A 359 -11.76 0.89 2.22
N PHE A 360 -10.96 1.82 2.73
CA PHE A 360 -10.43 1.81 4.09
C PHE A 360 -11.33 2.68 4.95
N VAL A 361 -11.80 2.15 6.08
CA VAL A 361 -12.58 2.86 7.08
C VAL A 361 -11.78 2.92 8.37
N ASP A 362 -11.62 4.13 8.91
CA ASP A 362 -10.94 4.35 10.18
C ASP A 362 -11.88 4.12 11.39
N PRO A 363 -11.32 4.05 12.61
CA PRO A 363 -12.07 3.97 13.87
C PRO A 363 -13.11 5.08 14.10
N ASN A 364 -12.93 6.25 13.49
CA ASN A 364 -13.88 7.36 13.57
C ASN A 364 -15.00 7.26 12.52
N LYS A 365 -15.11 6.13 11.82
CA LYS A 365 -16.06 5.91 10.71
C LYS A 365 -15.86 6.86 9.55
N LYS A 366 -14.62 7.30 9.30
CA LYS A 366 -14.22 8.03 8.10
C LYS A 366 -13.62 7.07 7.10
N TYR A 367 -13.99 7.19 5.83
CA TYR A 367 -13.45 6.32 4.79
C TYR A 367 -12.63 7.04 3.72
N PHE A 368 -11.77 6.26 3.08
CA PHE A 368 -11.08 6.54 1.83
C PHE A 368 -11.29 5.37 0.88
N THR A 369 -11.60 5.66 -0.39
CA THR A 369 -11.72 4.65 -1.43
C THR A 369 -10.55 4.77 -2.41
N TRP A 370 -9.79 3.70 -2.54
CA TRP A 370 -8.86 3.49 -3.65
C TRP A 370 -9.61 2.83 -4.81
N ASN A 371 -9.80 3.59 -5.87
CA ASN A 371 -10.38 3.07 -7.11
C ASN A 371 -9.25 2.50 -8.00
N HIS A 372 -9.42 1.28 -8.46
CA HIS A 372 -8.65 0.67 -9.54
C HIS A 372 -9.63 0.40 -10.68
N SER A 373 -9.86 1.41 -11.52
CA SER A 373 -10.79 1.32 -12.65
C SER A 373 -10.32 2.20 -13.79
N PHE A 374 -10.66 1.82 -15.01
CA PHE A 374 -10.30 2.56 -16.22
C PHE A 374 -11.00 3.92 -16.25
N LEU A 375 -12.24 3.99 -15.76
CA LEU A 375 -13.02 5.23 -15.72
C LEU A 375 -12.32 6.32 -14.88
N GLU A 376 -11.82 5.95 -13.71
CA GLU A 376 -11.20 6.89 -12.75
C GLU A 376 -9.68 7.00 -12.94
N ASN A 377 -8.99 5.92 -13.36
CA ASN A 377 -7.53 5.80 -13.30
C ASN A 377 -6.90 5.25 -14.59
N ARG A 378 -7.40 5.67 -15.76
CA ARG A 378 -6.93 5.23 -17.08
C ARG A 378 -5.40 5.25 -17.26
N GLU A 379 -4.74 6.36 -16.93
CA GLU A 379 -3.28 6.50 -17.13
C GLU A 379 -2.51 5.47 -16.30
N LYS A 380 -2.92 5.25 -15.06
CA LYS A 380 -2.32 4.26 -14.16
C LYS A 380 -2.47 2.85 -14.73
N LEU A 381 -3.69 2.43 -15.10
CA LEU A 381 -3.92 1.08 -15.65
C LEU A 381 -3.11 0.84 -16.94
N LEU A 382 -3.02 1.84 -17.83
CA LEU A 382 -2.17 1.74 -19.03
C LEU A 382 -0.70 1.56 -18.68
N GLN A 383 -0.24 2.21 -17.62
CA GLN A 383 1.13 2.12 -17.16
C GLN A 383 1.41 0.80 -16.44
N GLU A 384 0.49 0.26 -15.66
CA GLU A 384 0.58 -1.07 -15.07
C GLU A 384 0.74 -2.13 -16.16
N VAL A 385 -0.04 -2.03 -17.23
CA VAL A 385 0.06 -2.90 -18.41
C VAL A 385 1.42 -2.77 -19.11
N SER A 386 1.95 -1.55 -19.27
CA SER A 386 3.22 -1.34 -19.98
C SER A 386 4.45 -1.71 -19.15
N SER A 387 4.38 -1.58 -17.82
CA SER A 387 5.48 -1.83 -16.89
C SER A 387 5.46 -3.22 -16.25
N GLY A 388 4.31 -3.91 -16.28
CA GLY A 388 4.11 -5.17 -15.57
C GLY A 388 4.16 -5.01 -14.06
N ILE A 389 3.55 -3.96 -13.54
CA ILE A 389 3.42 -3.68 -12.11
C ILE A 389 1.95 -3.80 -11.73
N TYR A 390 1.60 -4.83 -10.97
CA TYR A 390 0.24 -5.15 -10.53
C TYR A 390 0.20 -5.24 -9.01
N MET A 391 0.68 -4.17 -8.37
CA MET A 391 0.71 -4.03 -6.92
C MET A 391 0.51 -2.59 -6.47
N GLU A 392 0.03 -2.41 -5.24
CA GLU A 392 -0.06 -1.11 -4.57
C GLU A 392 0.30 -1.24 -3.08
N GLU A 393 1.01 -0.24 -2.55
CA GLU A 393 1.44 -0.20 -1.15
C GLU A 393 0.70 0.91 -0.40
N PHE A 394 0.03 0.52 0.70
CA PHE A 394 -0.55 1.42 1.67
C PHE A 394 0.21 1.33 2.99
N ILE A 395 0.43 2.48 3.62
CA ILE A 395 1.04 2.57 4.94
C ILE A 395 0.05 3.29 5.84
N ILE A 396 -0.40 2.61 6.88
CA ILE A 396 -1.13 3.17 8.01
C ILE A 396 -0.08 3.42 9.09
N ASP A 397 0.19 4.69 9.32
CA ASP A 397 1.22 5.12 10.25
C ASP A 397 0.57 5.34 11.62
N LYS A 398 1.19 4.83 12.72
CA LYS A 398 0.61 4.97 14.08
C LYS A 398 0.25 6.41 14.42
N ALA A 399 0.98 7.27 13.75
CA ALA A 399 1.17 8.59 14.16
C ALA A 399 0.12 9.50 13.44
N SER A 400 -0.44 9.10 12.28
CA SER A 400 -1.56 9.83 11.63
C SER A 400 -2.91 9.16 11.79
N ALA A 401 -2.88 7.87 12.08
CA ALA A 401 -4.05 7.04 12.10
C ALA A 401 -4.66 7.03 13.50
N PRO A 402 -5.97 7.25 13.66
CA PRO A 402 -6.63 6.96 14.93
C PRO A 402 -6.44 5.48 15.28
N GLU A 403 -6.09 5.20 16.54
CA GLU A 403 -6.01 3.87 17.13
C GLU A 403 -7.39 3.21 17.16
N GLY A 404 -7.44 1.89 16.91
CA GLY A 404 -8.67 1.11 16.92
C GLY A 404 -8.88 0.21 15.70
N GLU A 405 -10.12 -0.24 15.50
CA GLU A 405 -10.47 -1.12 14.39
C GLU A 405 -10.57 -0.36 13.07
N TRP A 406 -9.74 -0.78 12.10
CA TRP A 406 -9.82 -0.39 10.70
C TRP A 406 -10.55 -1.45 9.90
N ILE A 407 -11.48 -1.03 9.05
CA ILE A 407 -12.24 -1.94 8.18
C ILE A 407 -11.72 -1.79 6.76
N ILE A 408 -11.45 -2.91 6.09
CA ILE A 408 -11.09 -2.93 4.67
C ILE A 408 -12.21 -3.60 3.91
N ASN A 409 -12.89 -2.83 3.08
CA ASN A 409 -13.91 -3.33 2.16
C ASN A 409 -13.35 -3.43 0.75
N ILE A 410 -13.87 -4.35 -0.04
CA ILE A 410 -13.60 -4.44 -1.48
C ILE A 410 -14.89 -4.60 -2.27
N THR A 411 -14.90 -4.02 -3.47
CA THR A 411 -15.94 -4.22 -4.49
C THR A 411 -15.25 -4.64 -5.79
N SER A 412 -15.64 -5.77 -6.37
CA SER A 412 -15.20 -6.13 -7.73
C SER A 412 -16.04 -5.37 -8.76
N LEU A 413 -15.40 -4.73 -9.73
CA LEU A 413 -16.07 -4.02 -10.81
C LEU A 413 -16.07 -4.82 -12.13
N SER A 414 -15.18 -5.80 -12.26
CA SER A 414 -15.07 -6.65 -13.44
C SER A 414 -16.02 -7.85 -13.40
N LYS A 415 -16.45 -8.31 -14.59
CA LYS A 415 -17.10 -9.60 -14.79
C LYS A 415 -16.15 -10.53 -15.54
N GLU A 416 -15.48 -11.40 -14.81
CA GLU A 416 -14.50 -12.33 -15.35
C GLU A 416 -15.02 -13.77 -15.38
N SER A 417 -14.38 -14.61 -16.19
CA SER A 417 -14.74 -16.03 -16.32
C SER A 417 -14.28 -16.83 -15.10
N ASP A 418 -15.16 -17.70 -14.60
CA ASP A 418 -14.89 -18.62 -13.49
C ASP A 418 -13.83 -19.69 -13.82
N ILE A 419 -13.39 -19.81 -15.08
CA ILE A 419 -12.39 -20.80 -15.50
C ILE A 419 -10.95 -20.33 -15.18
N ASN A 420 -10.69 -19.03 -15.27
CA ASN A 420 -9.40 -18.41 -14.97
C ASN A 420 -9.62 -17.20 -14.06
N PRO A 421 -9.99 -17.44 -12.78
CA PRO A 421 -10.47 -16.40 -11.89
C PRO A 421 -9.41 -15.40 -11.49
N VAL A 422 -9.87 -14.21 -11.10
CA VAL A 422 -9.02 -13.15 -10.61
C VAL A 422 -8.89 -13.24 -9.10
N PHE A 423 -7.65 -13.20 -8.65
CA PHE A 423 -7.30 -13.18 -7.24
C PHE A 423 -6.56 -11.89 -6.90
N LEU A 424 -6.95 -11.33 -5.75
CA LEU A 424 -6.21 -10.28 -5.07
C LEU A 424 -5.56 -10.89 -3.83
N LYS A 425 -4.23 -10.92 -3.79
CA LYS A 425 -3.46 -11.17 -2.58
C LYS A 425 -3.27 -9.85 -1.85
N TYR A 426 -3.40 -9.85 -0.54
CA TYR A 426 -2.92 -8.75 0.27
C TYR A 426 -2.08 -9.26 1.43
N THR A 427 -1.00 -8.53 1.70
CA THR A 427 -0.08 -8.82 2.80
C THR A 427 -0.11 -7.69 3.80
N ILE A 428 -0.42 -8.00 5.05
CA ILE A 428 -0.41 -7.08 6.17
C ILE A 428 0.86 -7.32 6.97
N TYR A 429 1.65 -6.27 7.14
CA TYR A 429 2.76 -6.25 8.07
C TYR A 429 2.42 -5.33 9.24
N GLN A 430 2.59 -5.82 10.46
CA GLN A 430 2.55 -4.98 11.66
C GLN A 430 3.96 -4.85 12.22
N ASN A 431 4.32 -3.67 12.74
CA ASN A 431 5.66 -3.33 13.23
C ASN A 431 6.73 -3.61 12.15
N TYR A 432 6.50 -3.16 10.91
CA TYR A 432 7.36 -3.49 9.77
C TYR A 432 8.78 -2.93 9.95
N GLY A 433 9.79 -3.79 9.83
CA GLY A 433 11.19 -3.48 10.09
C GLY A 433 11.58 -3.51 11.57
N LEU A 434 10.68 -3.87 12.49
CA LEU A 434 10.97 -3.95 13.94
C LEU A 434 11.11 -5.41 14.42
N PRO A 435 11.76 -5.67 15.57
CA PRO A 435 11.99 -7.03 16.08
C PRO A 435 10.72 -7.86 16.32
N HIS A 436 9.56 -7.22 16.48
CA HIS A 436 8.26 -7.85 16.71
C HIS A 436 7.35 -7.74 15.48
N GLN A 437 7.94 -7.71 14.29
CA GLN A 437 7.20 -7.70 13.04
C GLN A 437 6.30 -8.94 12.94
N THR A 438 5.04 -8.73 12.58
CA THR A 438 4.13 -9.80 12.14
C THR A 438 3.85 -9.64 10.66
N LYS A 439 3.54 -10.76 10.00
CA LYS A 439 3.18 -10.80 8.58
C LYS A 439 1.99 -11.74 8.43
N GLU A 440 0.94 -11.28 7.79
CA GLU A 440 -0.22 -12.08 7.42
C GLU A 440 -0.48 -11.93 5.92
N ILE A 441 -0.76 -13.04 5.25
CA ILE A 441 -1.08 -13.07 3.81
C ILE A 441 -2.48 -13.64 3.68
N LYS A 442 -3.34 -12.96 2.92
CA LYS A 442 -4.70 -13.39 2.62
C LYS A 442 -5.00 -13.20 1.15
N ILE A 443 -5.91 -14.02 0.62
CA ILE A 443 -6.26 -14.02 -0.80
C ILE A 443 -7.78 -13.94 -0.95
N VAL A 444 -8.23 -13.08 -1.87
CA VAL A 444 -9.65 -12.89 -2.19
C VAL A 444 -9.88 -13.27 -3.65
N ASN A 445 -10.87 -14.13 -3.90
CA ASN A 445 -11.36 -14.41 -5.25
C ASN A 445 -12.34 -13.32 -5.67
N LEU A 446 -11.95 -12.44 -6.59
CA LEU A 446 -12.76 -11.30 -7.02
C LEU A 446 -13.90 -11.67 -7.99
N ASN A 447 -13.84 -12.82 -8.65
CA ASN A 447 -14.92 -13.27 -9.54
C ASN A 447 -16.23 -13.51 -8.79
N ASN A 448 -16.10 -13.97 -7.55
CA ASN A 448 -17.22 -14.36 -6.71
C ASN A 448 -17.89 -13.15 -6.04
N GLN A 449 -17.25 -11.98 -6.03
CA GLN A 449 -17.67 -10.84 -5.23
C GLN A 449 -18.42 -9.80 -6.06
N LYS A 450 -19.70 -10.06 -6.30
CA LYS A 450 -20.60 -9.13 -7.03
C LYS A 450 -21.10 -7.97 -6.17
N GLU A 451 -20.97 -8.09 -4.87
CA GLU A 451 -21.34 -7.10 -3.88
C GLU A 451 -20.11 -6.66 -3.10
N LYS A 452 -20.22 -5.51 -2.45
CA LYS A 452 -19.20 -5.02 -1.53
C LYS A 452 -19.10 -5.96 -0.35
N ILE A 453 -17.88 -6.33 0.03
CA ILE A 453 -17.60 -7.22 1.16
C ILE A 453 -16.49 -6.65 2.04
N THR A 454 -16.49 -6.97 3.32
CA THR A 454 -15.39 -6.66 4.25
C THR A 454 -14.39 -7.80 4.19
N ILE A 455 -13.18 -7.53 3.68
CA ILE A 455 -12.13 -8.55 3.54
C ILE A 455 -11.28 -8.66 4.79
N ASP A 456 -11.19 -7.60 5.59
CA ASP A 456 -10.44 -7.62 6.84
C ASP A 456 -10.92 -6.56 7.84
N LYS A 457 -10.65 -6.84 9.11
CA LYS A 457 -10.78 -5.91 10.23
C LYS A 457 -9.48 -5.93 11.01
N ILE A 458 -8.69 -4.88 10.84
CA ILE A 458 -7.36 -4.78 11.43
C ILE A 458 -7.47 -3.94 12.69
N VAL A 459 -7.12 -4.53 13.84
CA VAL A 459 -6.96 -3.76 15.07
C VAL A 459 -5.57 -3.13 15.05
N TYR A 460 -5.57 -1.80 15.02
CA TYR A 460 -4.41 -0.95 14.96
C TYR A 460 -4.13 -0.35 16.35
#